data_AF-A0A7Y5FRT4-F1
#
_entry.id   AF-A0A7Y5FRT4-F1
#
_cell.length_a   1.000
_cell.length_b   1.000
_cell.length_c   1.000
_cell.angle_alpha   90.00
_cell.angle_beta   90.00
_cell.angle_gamma   90.00
#
_symmetry.space_group_name_H-M   'P 1'
#
loop_
_entity.id
_entity.type
_entity.pdbx_description
1 polymer ?
#
loop_
_entity_poly.entity_id
_entity_poly.type
_entity_poly.pdbx_seq_one_letter_code
_entity_poly.pdbx_strand_id
1 'polypeptide(L)'
;MLKKSLALLVLALMVVSLNAQHAKKAPLKSEPANVTLSAPLTGGVPTYGPAAASWVAVDTMQNTFGPAIGALNPLAVDPATGTVAVLHRARTTYASSSGSMVYNYSTDGVTWTRVLPAVNGAQAQAGRYPSMTIYPSTSQGTLPVFSWPELVSGAFGGVGYGADASIGAGTPVAGILTDPVVLFSSQVPTFASANVALWASDNQTDASIKLFKTVDFQTVDTLTPPTWSSASFDDGGNVT
;
A
#
# COMPACT_ATOMS: atom_id res chain seq x y z
N MET A 1 45.37 18.32 25.13
CA MET A 1 44.76 16.96 25.12
C MET A 1 43.45 16.92 24.33
N LEU A 2 42.60 17.95 24.39
CA LEU A 2 41.31 18.04 23.67
C LEU A 2 41.35 17.78 22.15
N LYS A 3 42.39 18.26 21.45
CA LYS A 3 42.51 18.11 19.98
C LYS A 3 42.72 16.66 19.52
N LYS A 4 43.42 15.84 20.32
CA LYS A 4 43.66 14.42 20.00
C LYS A 4 42.41 13.58 20.26
N SER A 5 41.64 13.92 21.30
CA SER A 5 40.37 13.29 21.62
C SER A 5 39.28 13.60 20.60
N LEU A 6 39.24 14.84 20.09
CA LEU A 6 38.28 15.25 19.06
C LEU A 6 38.55 14.57 17.71
N ALA A 7 39.83 14.45 17.32
CA ALA A 7 40.22 13.74 16.11
C ALA A 7 39.85 12.25 16.15
N LEU A 8 40.02 11.59 17.30
CA LEU A 8 39.61 10.20 17.47
C LEU A 8 38.09 10.02 17.40
N LEU A 9 37.32 10.96 17.96
CA LEU A 9 35.86 10.91 17.93
C LEU A 9 35.33 11.09 16.50
N VAL A 10 35.91 12.00 15.73
CA VAL A 10 35.55 12.23 14.32
C VAL A 10 35.89 11.01 13.45
N LEU A 11 37.05 10.37 13.69
CA LEU A 11 37.43 9.16 12.97
C LEU A 11 36.50 7.98 13.30
N ALA A 12 36.11 7.83 14.57
CA ALA A 12 35.16 6.81 15.01
C ALA A 12 33.78 7.02 14.39
N LEU A 13 33.30 8.28 14.32
CA LEU A 13 32.04 8.63 13.67
C LEU A 13 32.05 8.33 12.15
N MET A 14 33.15 8.60 11.45
CA MET A 14 33.28 8.27 10.02
C MET A 14 33.23 6.77 9.74
N VAL A 15 33.87 5.94 10.58
CA VAL A 15 33.84 4.48 10.42
C VAL A 15 32.45 3.92 10.72
N VAL A 16 31.70 4.52 11.64
CA VAL A 16 30.31 4.13 11.92
C VAL A 16 29.37 4.56 10.78
N SER A 17 29.56 5.73 10.17
CA SER A 17 28.73 6.17 9.03
C SER A 17 29.00 5.39 7.75
N LEU A 18 30.26 4.99 7.48
CA LEU A 18 30.61 4.15 6.32
C LEU A 18 30.00 2.73 6.42
N ASN A 19 29.88 2.18 7.63
CA ASN A 19 29.23 0.87 7.84
C ASN A 19 27.69 0.95 7.84
N ALA A 20 27.10 2.13 8.07
CA ALA A 20 25.66 2.33 7.96
C ALA A 20 25.18 2.37 6.49
N GLN A 21 26.06 2.74 5.55
CA GLN A 21 25.75 2.84 4.11
C GLN A 21 25.82 1.50 3.36
N HIS A 22 26.56 0.50 3.87
CA HIS A 22 26.74 -0.78 3.16
C HIS A 22 25.62 -1.81 3.35
N ALA A 23 24.55 -1.49 4.07
CA ALA A 23 23.50 -2.45 4.42
C ALA A 23 22.09 -2.00 4.02
N LYS A 24 21.84 -1.60 2.77
CA LYS A 24 20.45 -1.39 2.28
C LYS A 24 20.24 -1.80 0.82
N LYS A 25 20.27 -3.10 0.55
CA LYS A 25 19.12 -3.70 -0.15
C LYS A 25 18.24 -4.27 0.94
N ALA A 26 16.95 -3.95 0.95
CA ALA A 26 16.00 -4.75 1.72
C ALA A 26 16.21 -6.20 1.26
N PRO A 27 16.62 -7.11 2.14
CA PRO A 27 16.66 -8.52 1.77
C PRO A 27 15.26 -8.89 1.29
N LEU A 28 15.15 -9.66 0.20
CA LEU A 28 13.97 -10.50 0.04
C LEU A 28 13.90 -11.29 1.34
N LYS A 29 12.92 -10.98 2.18
CA LYS A 29 12.74 -11.64 3.46
C LYS A 29 12.48 -13.11 3.12
N SER A 30 13.48 -13.96 3.31
CA SER A 30 13.27 -15.39 3.22
C SER A 30 12.34 -15.77 4.37
N GLU A 31 11.27 -16.47 4.03
CA GLU A 31 10.26 -16.94 4.97
C GLU A 31 10.92 -17.59 6.21
N PRO A 32 10.55 -17.20 7.44
CA PRO A 32 11.04 -17.89 8.63
C PRO A 32 10.60 -19.35 8.60
N ALA A 33 11.53 -20.25 8.92
CA ALA A 33 11.27 -21.68 9.02
C ALA A 33 10.09 -21.96 9.97
N ASN A 34 9.16 -22.80 9.49
CA ASN A 34 7.90 -23.17 10.12
C ASN A 34 8.00 -23.38 11.65
N VAL A 35 7.41 -22.48 12.43
CA VAL A 35 7.10 -22.72 13.85
C VAL A 35 5.61 -23.02 13.96
N THR A 36 5.28 -24.22 14.45
CA THR A 36 3.91 -24.72 14.56
C THR A 36 3.31 -24.35 15.93
N LEU A 37 2.22 -23.59 15.94
CA LEU A 37 1.36 -23.41 17.11
C LEU A 37 -0.09 -23.68 16.71
N SER A 38 -0.74 -24.61 17.41
CA SER A 38 -2.10 -25.05 17.14
C SER A 38 -3.10 -24.30 18.02
N ALA A 39 -4.13 -23.72 17.41
CA ALA A 39 -5.38 -23.40 18.09
C ALA A 39 -6.55 -23.96 17.23
N PRO A 40 -7.45 -24.77 17.81
CA PRO A 40 -8.49 -25.45 17.04
C PRO A 40 -9.69 -24.52 16.83
N LEU A 41 -10.07 -24.29 15.57
CA LEU A 41 -11.42 -23.87 15.21
C LEU A 41 -12.14 -25.11 14.66
N THR A 42 -13.04 -25.65 15.47
CA THR A 42 -13.88 -26.81 15.14
C THR A 42 -14.77 -26.51 13.94
N GLY A 43 -14.61 -27.27 12.85
CA GLY A 43 -15.62 -27.31 11.78
C GLY A 43 -15.15 -27.32 10.32
N GLY A 44 -13.89 -27.68 10.01
CA GLY A 44 -13.47 -28.12 8.67
C GLY A 44 -13.06 -27.05 7.64
N VAL A 45 -12.21 -27.46 6.69
CA VAL A 45 -11.63 -26.72 5.53
C VAL A 45 -10.37 -25.86 5.85
N PRO A 46 -9.48 -25.59 4.88
CA PRO A 46 -8.30 -26.35 4.43
C PRO A 46 -6.98 -25.92 5.10
N THR A 47 -5.98 -26.80 5.10
CA THR A 47 -4.64 -26.58 5.68
C THR A 47 -3.79 -25.67 4.80
N TYR A 48 -3.68 -24.38 5.16
CA TYR A 48 -2.60 -23.51 4.73
C TYR A 48 -1.61 -23.33 5.90
N GLY A 49 -0.30 -23.35 5.60
CA GLY A 49 0.78 -23.13 6.57
C GLY A 49 0.66 -21.78 7.31
N PRO A 50 1.51 -21.52 8.32
CA PRO A 50 1.29 -20.47 9.32
C PRO A 50 1.01 -19.12 8.64
N ALA A 51 -0.27 -18.78 8.58
CA ALA A 51 -0.73 -17.61 7.88
C ALA A 51 -0.30 -16.39 8.70
N ALA A 52 0.53 -15.52 8.11
CA ALA A 52 0.46 -14.11 8.44
C ALA A 52 -1.02 -13.72 8.51
N ALA A 53 -1.44 -12.94 9.52
CA ALA A 53 -2.84 -12.57 9.76
C ALA A 53 -3.57 -12.37 8.43
N SER A 54 -4.38 -13.37 8.08
CA SER A 54 -4.90 -13.48 6.73
C SER A 54 -6.24 -12.79 6.71
N TRP A 55 -6.44 -11.90 5.75
CA TRP A 55 -7.69 -11.14 5.55
C TRP A 55 -8.90 -12.03 5.18
N VAL A 56 -8.72 -13.36 5.21
CA VAL A 56 -9.69 -14.42 4.89
C VAL A 56 -10.99 -14.32 5.70
N ALA A 57 -11.02 -13.58 6.81
CA ALA A 57 -12.21 -13.45 7.65
C ALA A 57 -13.32 -12.56 7.05
N VAL A 58 -13.03 -11.66 6.08
CA VAL A 58 -14.02 -10.67 5.62
C VAL A 58 -14.68 -11.02 4.28
N ASP A 59 -14.10 -11.96 3.52
CA ASP A 59 -14.69 -12.49 2.29
C ASP A 59 -13.97 -13.73 1.73
N THR A 60 -14.57 -14.37 0.72
CA THR A 60 -13.84 -15.26 -0.20
C THR A 60 -13.02 -14.44 -1.19
N MET A 61 -11.72 -14.39 -0.97
CA MET A 61 -10.78 -13.62 -1.79
C MET A 61 -9.91 -14.51 -2.67
N GLN A 62 -9.32 -13.95 -3.73
CA GLN A 62 -8.39 -14.69 -4.58
C GLN A 62 -6.99 -14.11 -4.50
N ASN A 63 -6.03 -15.00 -4.27
CA ASN A 63 -4.61 -14.66 -4.20
C ASN A 63 -4.37 -13.50 -3.21
N THR A 64 -5.00 -13.61 -2.04
CA THR A 64 -4.75 -12.78 -0.86
C THR A 64 -3.40 -13.11 -0.30
N PHE A 65 -2.45 -12.26 -0.64
CA PHE A 65 -1.25 -12.12 0.16
C PHE A 65 -1.69 -11.42 1.45
N GLY A 66 -1.28 -11.95 2.63
CA GLY A 66 -1.38 -11.21 3.89
C GLY A 66 -0.57 -9.91 3.82
N PRO A 67 -0.24 -9.24 4.94
CA PRO A 67 0.74 -8.16 4.92
C PRO A 67 2.13 -8.73 4.57
N ALA A 68 2.35 -9.12 3.32
CA ALA A 68 3.59 -9.63 2.79
C ALA A 68 4.68 -8.54 2.80
N ILE A 69 4.27 -7.26 2.92
CA ILE A 69 5.14 -6.09 2.88
C ILE A 69 4.60 -5.04 3.87
N GLY A 70 5.48 -4.47 4.70
CA GLY A 70 5.11 -3.58 5.82
C GLY A 70 4.54 -2.22 5.41
N ALA A 71 4.65 -1.84 4.14
CA ALA A 71 4.09 -0.61 3.60
C ALA A 71 2.64 -0.75 3.10
N LEU A 72 2.08 -1.97 3.07
CA LEU A 72 0.72 -2.20 2.61
C LEU A 72 -0.29 -1.95 3.73
N ASN A 73 -1.32 -1.16 3.42
CA ASN A 73 -2.42 -0.87 4.33
C ASN A 73 -3.76 -1.24 3.69
N PRO A 74 -4.06 -2.53 3.47
CA PRO A 74 -5.33 -2.95 2.86
C PRO A 74 -6.54 -2.75 3.77
N LEU A 75 -6.34 -2.45 5.06
CA LEU A 75 -7.40 -2.18 6.03
C LEU A 75 -7.38 -0.72 6.46
N ALA A 76 -8.55 -0.11 6.54
CA ALA A 76 -8.76 1.23 7.06
C ALA A 76 -9.89 1.26 8.08
N VAL A 77 -9.81 2.20 9.02
CA VAL A 77 -10.82 2.42 10.06
C VAL A 77 -11.17 3.90 10.07
N ASP A 78 -12.46 4.20 10.08
CA ASP A 78 -13.00 5.50 10.46
C ASP A 78 -13.41 5.45 11.94
N PRO A 79 -12.61 6.00 12.85
CA PRO A 79 -12.91 5.95 14.28
C PRO A 79 -14.13 6.79 14.67
N ALA A 80 -14.56 7.75 13.84
CA ALA A 80 -15.72 8.57 14.15
C ALA A 80 -17.03 7.79 13.98
N THR A 81 -17.08 6.89 13.01
CA THR A 81 -18.27 6.08 12.70
C THR A 81 -18.15 4.63 13.17
N GLY A 82 -16.94 4.18 13.55
CA GLY A 82 -16.64 2.78 13.83
C GLY A 82 -16.57 1.92 12.56
N THR A 83 -16.60 2.54 11.37
CA THR A 83 -16.55 1.81 10.11
C THR A 83 -15.15 1.25 9.89
N VAL A 84 -15.07 -0.03 9.57
CA VAL A 84 -13.85 -0.71 9.12
C VAL A 84 -14.05 -1.14 7.68
N ALA A 85 -13.01 -1.00 6.86
CA ALA A 85 -13.03 -1.51 5.50
C ALA A 85 -11.72 -2.21 5.15
N VAL A 86 -11.83 -3.18 4.25
CA VAL A 86 -10.71 -3.96 3.73
C VAL A 86 -10.79 -3.99 2.22
N LEU A 87 -9.76 -3.45 1.55
CA LEU A 87 -9.55 -3.56 0.12
C LEU A 87 -8.76 -4.82 -0.18
N HIS A 88 -9.24 -5.60 -1.15
CA HIS A 88 -8.62 -6.85 -1.52
C HIS A 88 -8.84 -7.18 -2.99
N ARG A 89 -8.18 -8.24 -3.42
CA ARG A 89 -8.37 -8.83 -4.74
C ARG A 89 -9.66 -9.64 -4.76
N ALA A 90 -10.47 -9.42 -5.78
CA ALA A 90 -11.71 -10.13 -5.97
C ALA A 90 -11.47 -11.57 -6.41
N ARG A 91 -12.37 -12.47 -6.00
CA ARG A 91 -12.46 -13.81 -6.58
C ARG A 91 -13.14 -13.76 -7.94
N THR A 92 -12.65 -14.56 -8.89
CA THR A 92 -13.21 -14.63 -10.25
C THR A 92 -14.65 -15.15 -10.33
N THR A 93 -15.25 -15.59 -9.22
CA THR A 93 -16.67 -15.95 -9.16
C THR A 93 -17.60 -14.74 -9.15
N TYR A 94 -17.11 -13.56 -8.76
CA TYR A 94 -17.90 -12.32 -8.69
C TYR A 94 -17.19 -11.12 -9.34
N ALA A 95 -16.05 -11.35 -9.98
CA ALA A 95 -15.33 -10.34 -10.74
C ALA A 95 -14.72 -10.96 -12.00
N SER A 96 -14.44 -10.12 -12.99
CA SER A 96 -13.93 -10.56 -14.30
C SER A 96 -12.49 -11.09 -14.23
N SER A 97 -11.73 -10.72 -13.21
CA SER A 97 -10.35 -11.17 -13.05
C SER A 97 -9.97 -11.29 -11.57
N SER A 98 -8.86 -12.00 -11.32
CA SER A 98 -8.26 -12.00 -9.99
C SER A 98 -7.51 -10.70 -9.64
N GLY A 99 -7.32 -9.78 -10.59
CA GLY A 99 -6.74 -8.46 -10.33
C GLY A 99 -7.79 -7.36 -10.27
N SER A 100 -9.08 -7.70 -10.28
CA SER A 100 -10.15 -6.78 -9.88
C SER A 100 -9.97 -6.43 -8.40
N MET A 101 -10.02 -5.13 -8.07
CA MET A 101 -9.95 -4.66 -6.70
C MET A 101 -11.37 -4.46 -6.17
N VAL A 102 -11.68 -5.03 -5.02
CA VAL A 102 -12.98 -4.94 -4.37
C VAL A 102 -12.73 -4.64 -2.91
N TYR A 103 -13.62 -3.87 -2.28
CA TYR A 103 -13.55 -3.66 -0.84
C TYR A 103 -14.81 -4.17 -0.15
N ASN A 104 -14.60 -4.62 1.08
CA ASN A 104 -15.66 -4.96 2.00
C ASN A 104 -15.61 -3.99 3.16
N TYR A 105 -16.77 -3.67 3.73
CA TYR A 105 -16.85 -2.81 4.90
C TYR A 105 -17.78 -3.39 5.96
N SER A 106 -17.59 -2.95 7.20
CA SER A 106 -18.37 -3.32 8.36
C SER A 106 -18.53 -2.09 9.25
N THR A 107 -19.72 -1.92 9.84
CA THR A 107 -19.99 -0.87 10.83
C THR A 107 -20.13 -1.41 12.25
N ASP A 108 -20.07 -2.74 12.42
CA ASP A 108 -20.21 -3.45 13.69
C ASP A 108 -19.01 -4.38 13.98
N GLY A 109 -18.08 -4.52 13.03
CA GLY A 109 -16.93 -5.43 13.09
C GLY A 109 -17.27 -6.91 12.89
N VAL A 110 -18.55 -7.26 12.71
CA VAL A 110 -19.06 -8.62 12.67
C VAL A 110 -19.66 -8.95 11.30
N THR A 111 -20.52 -8.07 10.79
CA THR A 111 -21.16 -8.20 9.50
C THR A 111 -20.37 -7.43 8.44
N TRP A 112 -20.05 -8.11 7.34
CA TRP A 112 -19.24 -7.54 6.26
C TRP A 112 -20.04 -7.50 4.97
N THR A 113 -20.06 -6.32 4.34
CA THR A 113 -20.72 -6.07 3.07
C THR A 113 -19.67 -5.87 2.00
N ARG A 114 -19.72 -6.69 0.94
CA ARG A 114 -18.92 -6.50 -0.28
C ARG A 114 -19.51 -5.40 -1.14
N VAL A 115 -18.66 -4.51 -1.62
CA VAL A 115 -19.06 -3.46 -2.56
C VAL A 115 -18.67 -3.83 -3.98
N LEU A 116 -19.63 -3.73 -4.90
CA LEU A 116 -19.46 -3.97 -6.33
C LEU A 116 -19.99 -2.76 -7.11
N PRO A 117 -19.47 -2.49 -8.32
CA PRO A 117 -18.44 -3.23 -9.05
C PRO A 117 -17.04 -3.04 -8.46
N ALA A 118 -16.04 -3.71 -9.06
CA ALA A 118 -14.65 -3.54 -8.67
C ALA A 118 -14.21 -2.06 -8.79
N VAL A 119 -13.45 -1.57 -7.81
CA VAL A 119 -13.05 -0.17 -7.71
C VAL A 119 -12.13 0.27 -8.84
N ASN A 120 -11.36 -0.66 -9.41
CA ASN A 120 -10.52 -0.38 -10.57
C ASN A 120 -11.28 -0.38 -11.91
N GLY A 121 -12.60 -0.60 -11.88
CA GLY A 121 -13.49 -0.46 -13.03
C GLY A 121 -13.00 -1.22 -14.27
N ALA A 122 -13.00 -0.57 -15.44
CA ALA A 122 -12.45 -1.14 -16.67
C ALA A 122 -10.96 -0.78 -16.91
N GLN A 123 -10.36 0.07 -16.07
CA GLN A 123 -9.09 0.74 -16.36
C GLN A 123 -7.89 -0.21 -16.20
N ALA A 124 -7.95 -1.12 -15.23
CA ALA A 124 -6.85 -2.03 -14.90
C ALA A 124 -7.42 -3.27 -14.20
N GLN A 125 -6.92 -4.45 -14.52
CA GLN A 125 -7.46 -5.72 -13.98
C GLN A 125 -6.33 -6.69 -13.57
N ALA A 126 -5.09 -6.21 -13.50
CA ALA A 126 -3.95 -6.97 -13.02
C ALA A 126 -3.38 -6.40 -11.72
N GLY A 127 -4.18 -5.66 -10.95
CA GLY A 127 -3.72 -5.04 -9.72
C GLY A 127 -3.25 -6.06 -8.68
N ARG A 128 -2.28 -5.64 -7.87
CA ARG A 128 -1.67 -6.42 -6.77
C ARG A 128 -1.60 -5.56 -5.52
N TYR A 129 -1.34 -6.20 -4.38
CA TYR A 129 -0.95 -5.52 -3.13
C TYR A 129 -1.73 -4.22 -2.83
N PRO A 130 -3.07 -4.30 -2.73
CA PRO A 130 -3.89 -3.10 -2.53
C PRO A 130 -3.62 -2.41 -1.20
N SER A 131 -3.77 -1.10 -1.20
CA SER A 131 -3.74 -0.24 -0.03
C SER A 131 -4.94 0.69 -0.03
N MET A 132 -5.47 0.98 1.15
CA MET A 132 -6.59 1.89 1.30
C MET A 132 -6.48 2.76 2.54
N THR A 133 -7.18 3.88 2.48
CA THR A 133 -7.48 4.70 3.64
C THR A 133 -8.95 5.09 3.58
N ILE A 134 -9.48 5.51 4.72
CA ILE A 134 -10.78 6.14 4.79
C ILE A 134 -10.55 7.61 5.14
N TYR A 135 -11.19 8.48 4.38
CA TYR A 135 -11.28 9.89 4.64
C TYR A 135 -12.43 10.13 5.64
N PRO A 136 -12.14 10.59 6.88
CA PRO A 136 -13.17 10.92 7.86
C PRO A 136 -13.81 12.25 7.45
N SER A 137 -15.11 12.22 7.11
CA SER A 137 -15.80 13.37 6.53
C SER A 137 -16.07 14.50 7.51
N THR A 138 -15.94 15.73 7.04
CA THR A 138 -16.66 16.89 7.58
C THR A 138 -17.79 17.40 6.68
N SER A 139 -18.10 16.75 5.54
CA SER A 139 -19.27 17.14 4.70
C SER A 139 -19.75 16.15 3.64
N GLN A 140 -18.91 15.22 3.14
CA GLN A 140 -19.26 14.30 2.03
C GLN A 140 -19.49 12.83 2.44
N GLY A 141 -19.47 12.51 3.74
CA GLY A 141 -19.50 11.13 4.21
C GLY A 141 -18.14 10.43 4.17
N THR A 142 -18.07 9.24 4.77
CA THR A 142 -16.86 8.43 4.87
C THR A 142 -16.40 8.01 3.46
N LEU A 143 -15.33 8.61 2.93
CA LEU A 143 -14.87 8.40 1.55
C LEU A 143 -13.70 7.40 1.53
N PRO A 144 -13.86 6.19 0.97
CA PRO A 144 -12.78 5.24 0.87
C PRO A 144 -11.88 5.58 -0.33
N VAL A 145 -10.58 5.57 -0.11
CA VAL A 145 -9.55 5.88 -1.12
C VAL A 145 -8.64 4.66 -1.27
N PHE A 146 -8.28 4.35 -2.51
CA PHE A 146 -7.64 3.10 -2.89
C PHE A 146 -6.39 3.36 -3.71
N SER A 147 -5.41 2.47 -3.60
CA SER A 147 -4.33 2.35 -4.56
C SER A 147 -3.88 0.90 -4.71
N TRP A 148 -3.24 0.59 -5.85
CA TRP A 148 -2.66 -0.71 -6.12
C TRP A 148 -1.54 -0.59 -7.17
N PRO A 149 -0.45 -1.34 -7.05
CA PRO A 149 0.46 -1.55 -8.18
C PRO A 149 -0.20 -2.40 -9.27
N GLU A 150 -0.12 -1.95 -10.53
CA GLU A 150 -0.63 -2.67 -11.70
C GLU A 150 0.47 -3.56 -12.29
N LEU A 151 0.24 -4.87 -12.28
CA LEU A 151 1.18 -5.83 -12.83
C LEU A 151 1.16 -5.80 -14.37
N VAL A 152 2.32 -5.55 -14.95
CA VAL A 152 2.60 -5.79 -16.38
C VAL A 152 3.56 -6.97 -16.51
N SER A 153 3.95 -7.32 -17.74
CA SER A 153 4.87 -8.45 -17.96
C SER A 153 6.18 -8.28 -17.19
N GLY A 154 6.33 -9.01 -16.08
CA GLY A 154 7.54 -9.08 -15.27
C GLY A 154 7.81 -7.92 -14.29
N ALA A 155 6.93 -6.91 -14.19
CA ALA A 155 7.12 -5.74 -13.33
C ALA A 155 5.80 -5.03 -12.96
N PHE A 156 5.86 -3.95 -12.17
CA PHE A 156 4.70 -3.06 -11.98
C PHE A 156 4.86 -1.81 -12.84
N GLY A 157 4.04 -1.74 -13.87
CA GLY A 157 4.13 -0.69 -14.90
C GLY A 157 3.27 0.53 -14.59
N GLY A 158 2.45 0.47 -13.54
CA GLY A 158 1.62 1.59 -13.13
C GLY A 158 1.20 1.54 -11.68
N VAL A 159 0.76 2.70 -11.19
CA VAL A 159 0.09 2.86 -9.91
C VAL A 159 -1.37 3.15 -10.20
N GLY A 160 -2.23 2.18 -9.91
CA GLY A 160 -3.66 2.38 -9.90
C GLY A 160 -4.10 3.17 -8.68
N TYR A 161 -5.08 4.03 -8.87
CA TYR A 161 -5.69 4.83 -7.81
C TYR A 161 -7.20 4.88 -8.02
N GLY A 162 -7.93 5.13 -6.95
CA GLY A 162 -9.36 5.39 -7.05
C GLY A 162 -10.00 5.76 -5.72
N ALA A 163 -11.29 6.06 -5.79
CA ALA A 163 -12.15 6.26 -4.63
C ALA A 163 -13.58 5.84 -4.95
N ASP A 164 -14.37 5.60 -3.92
CA ASP A 164 -15.82 5.47 -4.03
C ASP A 164 -16.49 6.75 -3.53
N ALA A 165 -17.70 7.06 -4.03
CA ALA A 165 -18.41 8.29 -3.67
C ALA A 165 -18.72 8.38 -2.16
N SER A 166 -18.94 7.23 -1.53
CA SER A 166 -18.97 7.02 -0.08
C SER A 166 -18.76 5.54 0.22
N ILE A 167 -18.49 5.21 1.48
CA ILE A 167 -18.38 3.82 1.90
C ILE A 167 -19.68 3.07 1.59
N GLY A 168 -19.59 1.99 0.81
CA GLY A 168 -20.75 1.21 0.39
C GLY A 168 -21.46 1.67 -0.88
N ALA A 169 -21.06 2.79 -1.50
CA ALA A 169 -21.79 3.37 -2.63
C ALA A 169 -21.75 2.51 -3.90
N GLY A 170 -20.61 1.89 -4.22
CA GLY A 170 -20.46 1.09 -5.44
C GLY A 170 -20.44 1.94 -6.70
N THR A 171 -19.94 3.17 -6.63
CA THR A 171 -19.83 4.11 -7.75
C THR A 171 -18.39 4.66 -7.84
N PRO A 172 -17.41 3.79 -8.15
CA PRO A 172 -16.00 4.17 -8.05
C PRO A 172 -15.54 5.06 -9.22
N VAL A 173 -14.58 5.94 -8.92
CA VAL A 173 -13.71 6.60 -9.89
C VAL A 173 -12.32 6.01 -9.76
N ALA A 174 -11.67 5.69 -10.88
CA ALA A 174 -10.33 5.11 -10.88
C ALA A 174 -9.53 5.49 -12.13
N GLY A 175 -8.21 5.42 -12.00
CA GLY A 175 -7.25 5.57 -13.08
C GLY A 175 -5.95 4.81 -12.82
N ILE A 176 -5.03 4.86 -13.79
CA ILE A 176 -3.67 4.33 -13.66
C ILE A 176 -2.70 5.45 -13.99
N LEU A 177 -1.73 5.64 -13.11
CA LEU A 177 -0.54 6.44 -13.37
C LEU A 177 0.53 5.56 -13.98
N THR A 178 1.09 5.98 -15.10
CA THR A 178 2.20 5.31 -15.77
C THR A 178 3.35 6.28 -15.90
N ASP A 179 4.56 5.74 -16.01
CA ASP A 179 5.76 6.52 -16.27
C ASP A 179 6.60 5.83 -17.34
N PRO A 180 7.05 6.53 -18.40
CA PRO A 180 7.81 5.91 -19.47
C PRO A 180 9.26 5.56 -19.08
N VAL A 181 9.77 6.09 -17.97
CA VAL A 181 11.16 5.95 -17.53
C VAL A 181 11.26 5.10 -16.26
N VAL A 182 10.22 5.08 -15.44
CA VAL A 182 10.22 4.43 -14.12
C VAL A 182 9.24 3.26 -14.06
N LEU A 183 9.73 2.12 -13.55
CA LEU A 183 8.89 1.04 -13.07
C LEU A 183 8.62 1.23 -11.58
N PHE A 184 7.37 1.04 -11.19
CA PHE A 184 6.91 1.21 -9.81
C PHE A 184 7.16 -0.05 -9.00
N SER A 185 7.30 0.06 -7.68
CA SER A 185 7.40 -1.12 -6.81
C SER A 185 6.02 -1.71 -6.49
N SER A 186 6.02 -2.81 -5.73
CA SER A 186 4.80 -3.37 -5.14
C SER A 186 4.27 -2.57 -3.94
N GLN A 187 4.95 -1.50 -3.52
CA GLN A 187 4.63 -0.71 -2.33
C GLN A 187 3.97 0.59 -2.74
N VAL A 188 2.65 0.60 -2.64
CA VAL A 188 1.86 1.80 -2.90
C VAL A 188 1.06 2.14 -1.65
N PRO A 189 1.63 2.84 -0.66
CA PRO A 189 0.87 3.27 0.49
C PRO A 189 -0.14 4.36 0.10
N THR A 190 -1.33 4.28 0.67
CA THR A 190 -2.43 5.24 0.43
C THR A 190 -2.67 6.08 1.68
N PHE A 191 -2.75 7.39 1.52
CA PHE A 191 -3.05 8.35 2.57
C PHE A 191 -4.16 9.31 2.14
N ALA A 192 -4.84 9.89 3.11
CA ALA A 192 -5.81 10.94 2.86
C ALA A 192 -5.80 11.93 4.03
N SER A 193 -6.07 13.18 3.71
CA SER A 193 -6.40 14.23 4.67
C SER A 193 -7.69 14.91 4.23
N ALA A 194 -8.17 15.89 5.01
CA ALA A 194 -9.44 16.56 4.80
C ALA A 194 -9.67 17.18 3.42
N ASN A 195 -8.70 17.33 2.52
CA ASN A 195 -8.97 17.83 1.16
C ASN A 195 -8.14 17.15 0.07
N VAL A 196 -7.38 16.10 0.39
CA VAL A 196 -6.44 15.52 -0.57
C VAL A 196 -6.23 14.04 -0.28
N ALA A 197 -6.27 13.25 -1.35
CA ALA A 197 -5.78 11.88 -1.37
C ALA A 197 -4.34 11.88 -1.88
N LEU A 198 -3.48 11.10 -1.23
CA LEU A 198 -2.08 10.94 -1.62
C LEU A 198 -1.73 9.45 -1.72
N TRP A 199 -0.81 9.15 -2.62
CA TRP A 199 -0.17 7.85 -2.66
C TRP A 199 1.28 8.01 -3.10
N ALA A 200 2.09 7.03 -2.75
CA ALA A 200 3.50 7.00 -3.07
C ALA A 200 3.86 5.70 -3.79
N SER A 201 4.95 5.69 -4.53
CA SER A 201 5.62 4.45 -4.92
C SER A 201 7.11 4.73 -5.08
N ASP A 202 7.95 3.80 -4.68
CA ASP A 202 9.36 3.79 -5.04
C ASP A 202 9.57 3.24 -6.46
N ASN A 203 10.65 3.69 -7.10
CA ASN A 203 11.20 3.18 -8.35
C ASN A 203 11.93 1.86 -8.09
N GLN A 204 11.66 0.82 -8.87
CA GLN A 204 12.34 -0.47 -8.72
C GLN A 204 13.86 -0.40 -8.95
N THR A 205 14.35 0.60 -9.68
CA THR A 205 15.75 0.70 -10.10
C THR A 205 16.63 1.29 -9.01
N ASP A 206 16.22 2.41 -8.43
CA ASP A 206 17.05 3.24 -7.55
C ASP A 206 16.36 3.59 -6.23
N ALA A 207 15.17 3.06 -5.97
CA ALA A 207 14.34 3.34 -4.80
C ALA A 207 13.90 4.81 -4.64
N SER A 208 14.07 5.65 -5.66
CA SER A 208 13.53 7.02 -5.66
C SER A 208 12.01 7.01 -5.50
N ILE A 209 11.48 7.93 -4.72
CA ILE A 209 10.05 7.98 -4.43
C ILE A 209 9.35 8.87 -5.46
N LYS A 210 8.19 8.43 -5.92
CA LYS A 210 7.20 9.28 -6.58
C LYS A 210 6.02 9.48 -5.65
N LEU A 211 5.59 10.73 -5.54
CA LEU A 211 4.43 11.13 -4.74
C LEU A 211 3.37 11.69 -5.67
N PHE A 212 2.14 11.30 -5.42
CA PHE A 212 0.99 11.73 -6.20
C PHE A 212 -0.07 12.28 -5.28
N LYS A 213 -0.84 13.24 -5.78
CA LYS A 213 -2.01 13.74 -5.08
C LYS A 213 -3.17 14.01 -6.02
N THR A 214 -4.37 13.97 -5.48
CA THR A 214 -5.58 14.47 -6.14
C THR A 214 -6.55 15.05 -5.13
N VAL A 215 -7.40 15.96 -5.61
CA VAL A 215 -8.53 16.54 -4.86
C VAL A 215 -9.89 16.12 -5.43
N ASP A 216 -9.91 15.57 -6.64
CA ASP A 216 -11.13 15.30 -7.42
C ASP A 216 -11.15 13.91 -8.09
N PHE A 217 -10.03 13.16 -8.02
CA PHE A 217 -9.80 11.88 -8.71
C PHE A 217 -9.87 11.95 -10.24
N GLN A 218 -9.97 13.15 -10.81
CA GLN A 218 -9.93 13.43 -12.25
C GLN A 218 -8.55 13.92 -12.67
N THR A 219 -7.96 14.80 -11.86
CA THR A 219 -6.65 15.39 -12.08
C THR A 219 -5.69 14.88 -11.00
N VAL A 220 -4.57 14.30 -11.42
CA VAL A 220 -3.52 13.83 -10.51
C VAL A 220 -2.25 14.63 -10.73
N ASP A 221 -1.77 15.26 -9.67
CA ASP A 221 -0.49 15.95 -9.65
C ASP A 221 0.61 15.01 -9.18
N THR A 222 1.79 15.10 -9.80
CA THR A 222 3.02 14.53 -9.24
C THR A 222 3.70 15.58 -8.37
N LEU A 223 4.06 15.19 -7.14
CA LEU A 223 4.70 16.07 -6.17
C LEU A 223 6.21 15.86 -6.15
N THR A 224 6.95 16.96 -6.09
CA THR A 224 8.38 16.98 -5.75
C THR A 224 8.54 17.76 -4.45
N PRO A 225 8.70 17.08 -3.29
CA PRO A 225 8.94 17.75 -2.02
C PRO A 225 10.13 18.70 -2.09
N PRO A 226 10.00 19.94 -1.59
CA PRO A 226 11.10 20.90 -1.59
C PRO A 226 12.33 20.42 -0.81
N THR A 227 12.18 19.46 0.10
CA THR A 227 13.28 18.89 0.88
C THR A 227 14.14 17.91 0.07
N TRP A 228 13.66 17.41 -1.07
CA TRP A 228 14.46 16.55 -1.97
C TRP A 228 15.53 17.32 -2.74
N SER A 229 15.50 18.65 -2.72
CA SER A 229 16.60 19.50 -3.21
C SER A 229 17.56 19.93 -2.10
N SER A 230 17.38 19.46 -0.87
CA SER A 230 18.34 19.69 0.21
C SER A 230 19.53 18.75 0.09
N ALA A 231 20.72 19.17 0.53
CA ALA A 231 21.97 18.41 0.42
C ALA A 231 21.99 17.03 1.13
N SER A 232 20.90 16.64 1.77
CA SER A 232 20.72 15.35 2.43
C SER A 232 20.02 14.30 1.55
N PHE A 233 19.48 14.70 0.39
CA PHE A 233 18.78 13.82 -0.53
C PHE A 233 19.28 14.05 -1.97
N ASP A 234 19.45 12.97 -2.71
CA ASP A 234 19.60 12.99 -4.16
C ASP A 234 18.24 13.18 -4.84
N ASP A 235 18.27 13.41 -6.16
CA ASP A 235 17.06 13.51 -6.99
C ASP A 235 16.09 12.35 -6.71
N GLY A 236 14.81 12.69 -6.54
CA GLY A 236 13.76 11.72 -6.22
C GLY A 236 13.74 11.26 -4.76
N GLY A 237 14.43 11.95 -3.85
CA GLY A 237 14.34 11.70 -2.41
C GLY A 237 15.20 10.53 -1.93
N ASN A 238 16.18 10.10 -2.72
CA ASN A 238 17.15 9.09 -2.35
C ASN A 238 18.07 9.61 -1.24
N VAL A 239 18.31 8.80 -0.21
CA VAL A 239 19.25 9.17 0.87
C VAL A 239 20.66 8.81 0.42
N THR A 240 21.57 9.78 0.50
CA THR A 240 23.01 9.61 0.21
C THR A 240 23.75 8.79 1.27
#